data_AF-A0A1H0E1H9-F1
#
_entry.id   AF-A0A1H0E1H9-F1
#
_cell.length_a   1.000
_cell.length_b   1.000
_cell.length_c   1.000
_cell.angle_alpha   90.00
_cell.angle_beta   90.00
_cell.angle_gamma   90.00
#
_symmetry.space_group_name_H-M   'P 1'
#
loop_
_entity.id
_entity.type
_entity.pdbx_description
1 polymer ?
#
loop_
_entity_poly.entity_id
_entity_poly.type
_entity_poly.pdbx_seq_one_letter_code
_entity_poly.pdbx_strand_id
1 'polypeptide(L)'
;MQRIERLQVTNHERWGKLVKTWATGQNYMDDDNTYPLPETMDEFKEQLAKAQVFATVPERFKQIQFVSSDQETILVRLPPKVMIEDSEALLNQPGSTYPLPPFYKRLFNGIDPVISEEDKFRVHAERIGDYTISICA
;
A
#
# COMPACT_ATOMS: atom_id res chain seq x y z
N MET A 1 19.99 -14.36 -1.33
CA MET A 1 19.50 -13.41 -0.30
C MET A 1 18.03 -13.72 -0.06
N GLN A 2 17.59 -13.84 1.19
CA GLN A 2 16.18 -14.13 1.50
C GLN A 2 15.32 -12.91 1.10
N ARG A 3 14.15 -13.16 0.52
CA ARG A 3 13.22 -12.09 0.07
C ARG A 3 12.76 -11.25 1.25
N ILE A 4 12.67 -9.93 1.05
CA ILE A 4 12.16 -9.05 2.10
C ILE A 4 10.64 -9.17 2.14
N GLU A 5 10.11 -9.57 3.30
CA GLU A 5 8.67 -9.59 3.56
C GLU A 5 8.08 -8.18 3.48
N ARG A 6 7.01 -8.03 2.71
CA ARG A 6 6.29 -6.77 2.47
C ARG A 6 4.97 -6.80 3.23
N LEU A 7 4.52 -5.65 3.69
CA LEU A 7 3.14 -5.50 4.17
C LEU A 7 2.21 -5.74 2.97
N GLN A 8 1.23 -6.62 3.14
CA GLN A 8 0.26 -6.95 2.11
C GLN A 8 -1.14 -6.66 2.63
N VAL A 9 -1.83 -5.73 2.00
CA VAL A 9 -3.26 -5.47 2.24
C VAL A 9 -4.07 -6.34 1.29
N THR A 10 -5.08 -7.03 1.81
CA THR A 10 -5.98 -7.84 0.97
C THR A 10 -7.21 -7.03 0.59
N ASN A 11 -7.86 -6.39 1.57
CA ASN A 11 -9.03 -5.55 1.35
C ASN A 11 -8.64 -4.06 1.21
N HIS A 12 -8.23 -3.70 -0.01
CA HIS A 12 -7.79 -2.35 -0.34
C HIS A 12 -8.89 -1.29 -0.19
N GLU A 13 -10.15 -1.67 -0.39
CA GLU A 13 -11.28 -0.75 -0.22
C GLU A 13 -11.46 -0.37 1.26
N ARG A 14 -11.47 -1.37 2.16
CA ARG A 14 -11.52 -1.12 3.61
C ARG A 14 -10.30 -0.34 4.09
N TRP A 15 -9.11 -0.64 3.56
CA TRP A 15 -7.91 0.16 3.85
C TRP A 15 -8.10 1.63 3.46
N GLY A 16 -8.56 1.90 2.23
CA GLY A 16 -8.81 3.26 1.76
C GLY A 16 -9.87 3.99 2.59
N LYS A 17 -10.97 3.31 2.97
CA LYS A 17 -11.99 3.85 3.87
C LYS A 17 -11.42 4.20 5.24
N LEU A 18 -10.60 3.32 5.82
CA LEU A 18 -9.95 3.55 7.12
C LEU A 18 -9.01 4.75 7.08
N VAL A 19 -8.20 4.89 6.03
CA VAL A 19 -7.32 6.07 5.83
C VAL A 19 -8.13 7.35 5.69
N LYS A 20 -9.25 7.33 4.95
CA LYS A 20 -10.16 8.49 4.85
C LYS A 20 -10.76 8.85 6.22
N THR A 21 -11.12 7.86 7.02
CA THR A 21 -11.62 8.08 8.39
C THR A 21 -10.59 8.82 9.23
N TRP A 22 -9.34 8.36 9.22
CA TRP A 22 -8.26 9.03 9.95
C TRP A 22 -7.97 10.44 9.45
N ALA A 23 -7.93 10.64 8.13
CA ALA A 23 -7.55 11.91 7.53
C ALA A 23 -8.62 13.02 7.67
N THR A 24 -9.89 12.64 7.74
CA THR A 24 -11.03 13.59 7.73
C THR A 24 -11.75 13.69 9.07
N GLY A 25 -11.56 12.70 9.95
CA GLY A 25 -12.35 12.55 11.18
C GLY A 25 -13.76 12.01 10.98
N GLN A 26 -14.21 11.76 9.74
CA GLN A 26 -15.53 11.20 9.43
C GLN A 26 -15.45 9.67 9.30
N ASN A 27 -16.35 8.91 9.92
CA ASN A 27 -16.35 7.45 9.75
C ASN A 27 -16.84 7.04 8.34
N TYR A 28 -15.95 6.43 7.54
CA TYR A 28 -16.25 5.84 6.22
C TYR A 28 -16.47 4.32 6.25
N MET A 29 -16.51 3.69 7.42
CA MET A 29 -16.54 2.23 7.56
C MET A 29 -17.95 1.62 7.55
N ASP A 30 -18.98 2.45 7.37
CA ASP A 30 -20.39 2.05 7.32
C ASP A 30 -20.82 1.26 8.59
N ASP A 31 -20.31 1.68 9.76
CA ASP A 31 -20.58 1.08 11.06
C ASP A 31 -20.61 2.15 12.18
N ASP A 32 -20.94 1.73 13.40
CA ASP A 32 -20.98 2.61 14.58
C ASP A 32 -19.64 2.67 15.33
N ASN A 33 -18.55 2.17 14.73
CA ASN A 33 -17.25 2.12 15.37
C ASN A 33 -16.53 3.47 15.30
N THR A 34 -15.66 3.72 16.28
CA THR A 34 -14.66 4.78 16.22
C THR A 34 -13.29 4.21 15.84
N TYR A 35 -12.56 4.98 15.05
CA TYR A 35 -11.23 4.65 14.54
C TYR A 35 -10.28 5.82 14.79
N PRO A 36 -9.78 5.99 16.04
CA PRO A 36 -8.74 6.99 16.31
C PRO A 36 -7.47 6.66 15.52
N LEU A 37 -6.66 7.68 15.23
CA LEU A 37 -5.35 7.51 14.61
C LEU A 37 -4.45 6.69 15.57
N PRO A 38 -3.93 5.52 15.17
CA PRO A 38 -3.15 4.70 16.08
C PRO A 38 -1.74 5.28 16.30
N GLU A 39 -1.26 5.18 17.54
CA GLU A 39 0.07 5.65 17.95
C GLU A 39 1.07 4.50 18.06
N THR A 40 0.57 3.26 18.20
CA THR A 40 1.40 2.06 18.33
C THR A 40 1.14 1.04 17.23
N MET A 41 2.09 0.10 17.05
CA MET A 41 1.91 -1.03 16.12
C MET A 41 0.76 -1.95 16.53
N ASP A 42 0.50 -2.09 17.83
CA ASP A 42 -0.57 -2.96 18.34
C ASP A 42 -1.93 -2.34 18.06
N GLU A 43 -2.12 -1.06 18.39
CA GLU A 43 -3.33 -0.31 18.02
C GLU A 43 -3.55 -0.31 16.51
N PHE A 44 -2.49 -0.17 15.71
CA PHE A 44 -2.59 -0.26 14.26
C PHE A 44 -3.12 -1.62 13.82
N LYS A 45 -2.54 -2.73 14.32
CA LYS A 45 -3.01 -4.09 14.01
C LYS A 45 -4.46 -4.31 14.46
N GLU A 46 -4.84 -3.81 15.63
CA GLU A 46 -6.22 -3.87 16.13
C GLU A 46 -7.20 -3.11 15.22
N GLN A 47 -6.82 -1.92 14.79
CA GLN A 47 -7.63 -1.10 13.87
C GLN A 47 -7.81 -1.81 12.52
N LEU A 48 -6.75 -2.44 11.97
CA LEU A 48 -6.85 -3.23 10.74
C LEU A 48 -7.81 -4.42 10.87
N ALA A 49 -7.79 -5.10 12.02
CA ALA A 49 -8.68 -6.21 12.32
C ALA A 49 -10.13 -5.74 12.47
N LYS A 50 -10.36 -4.70 13.28
CA LYS A 50 -11.67 -4.07 13.51
C LYS A 50 -12.28 -3.54 12.21
N ALA A 51 -11.46 -2.98 11.33
CA ALA A 51 -11.85 -2.45 10.02
C ALA A 51 -11.97 -3.52 8.92
N GLN A 52 -11.66 -4.79 9.20
CA GLN A 52 -11.67 -5.89 8.23
C GLN A 52 -10.80 -5.60 6.98
N VAL A 53 -9.65 -4.94 7.19
CA VAL A 53 -8.68 -4.65 6.12
C VAL A 53 -7.96 -5.91 5.65
N PHE A 54 -7.81 -6.91 6.53
CA PHE A 54 -7.09 -8.16 6.30
C PHE A 54 -5.69 -7.91 5.70
N ALA A 55 -4.73 -7.59 6.56
CA ALA A 55 -3.36 -7.33 6.16
C ALA A 55 -2.37 -8.27 6.85
N THR A 56 -1.35 -8.69 6.11
CA THR A 56 -0.16 -9.33 6.67
C THR A 56 0.85 -8.24 6.98
N VAL A 57 1.09 -7.97 8.26
CA VAL A 57 2.08 -6.98 8.74
C VAL A 57 3.32 -7.73 9.24
N PRO A 58 4.46 -7.67 8.52
CA PRO A 58 5.69 -8.33 8.95
C PRO A 58 6.17 -7.87 10.33
N GLU A 59 6.65 -8.80 11.15
CA GLU A 59 7.10 -8.53 12.52
C GLU A 59 8.30 -7.58 12.63
N ARG A 60 9.02 -7.35 11.52
CA ARG A 60 10.12 -6.37 11.44
C ARG A 60 9.65 -4.92 11.58
N PHE A 61 8.37 -4.61 11.35
CA PHE A 61 7.83 -3.27 11.56
C PHE A 61 7.60 -3.03 13.05
N LYS A 62 8.43 -2.17 13.66
CA LYS A 62 8.38 -1.85 15.10
C LYS A 62 7.78 -0.50 15.42
N GLN A 63 7.65 0.37 14.42
CA GLN A 63 7.18 1.73 14.55
C GLN A 63 6.21 2.03 13.41
N ILE A 64 5.24 2.89 13.72
CA ILE A 64 4.31 3.46 12.75
C ILE A 64 4.43 4.97 12.79
N GLN A 65 4.35 5.60 11.62
CA GLN A 65 4.31 7.04 11.48
C GLN A 65 3.22 7.41 10.49
N PHE A 66 2.25 8.17 10.96
CA PHE A 66 1.27 8.82 10.12
C PHE A 66 1.76 10.24 9.81
N VAL A 67 1.82 10.57 8.52
CA VAL A 67 2.22 11.90 8.06
C VAL A 67 1.06 12.49 7.27
N SER A 68 0.51 13.59 7.78
CA SER A 68 -0.44 14.46 7.09
C SER A 68 0.27 15.73 6.65
N SER A 69 -0.06 16.23 5.46
CA SER A 69 0.34 17.57 4.99
C SER A 69 -0.89 18.44 4.80
N ASP A 70 -0.69 19.76 4.85
CA ASP A 70 -1.65 20.72 4.36
C ASP A 70 -1.58 20.83 2.82
N GLN A 71 -2.30 21.81 2.25
CA GLN A 71 -2.33 22.05 0.80
C GLN A 71 -1.08 22.76 0.27
N GLU A 72 -0.21 23.25 1.14
CA GLU A 72 0.97 24.07 0.79
C GLU A 72 2.28 23.27 0.92
N THR A 73 2.24 22.13 1.60
CA THR A 73 3.39 21.27 1.86
C THR A 73 3.41 20.06 0.93
N ILE A 74 4.46 19.95 0.12
CA ILE A 74 4.73 18.77 -0.70
C ILE A 74 5.46 17.72 0.14
N LEU A 75 4.98 16.48 0.11
CA LEU A 75 5.66 15.33 0.70
C LEU A 75 6.18 14.42 -0.41
N VAL A 76 7.51 14.24 -0.47
CA VAL A 76 8.15 13.26 -1.34
C VAL A 76 8.68 12.11 -0.50
N ARG A 77 8.12 10.91 -0.68
CA ARG A 77 8.51 9.71 0.06
C ARG A 77 9.60 8.96 -0.70
N LEU A 78 10.78 8.80 -0.10
CA LEU A 78 11.84 7.99 -0.71
C LEU A 78 11.76 6.55 -0.20
N PRO A 79 11.56 5.54 -1.07
CA PRO A 79 11.59 4.15 -0.65
C PRO A 79 12.99 3.76 -0.14
N PRO A 80 13.10 2.83 0.82
CA PRO A 80 14.41 2.31 1.23
C PRO A 80 15.12 1.68 0.03
N LYS A 81 16.41 2.01 -0.16
CA LYS A 81 17.26 1.47 -1.25
C LYS A 81 17.12 -0.05 -1.40
N VAL A 82 17.19 -0.78 -0.28
CA VAL A 82 17.10 -2.25 -0.25
C VAL A 82 15.77 -2.80 -0.78
N MET A 83 14.68 -2.03 -0.70
CA MET A 83 13.37 -2.42 -1.23
C MET A 83 13.29 -2.24 -2.74
N ILE A 84 13.95 -1.22 -3.28
CA ILE A 84 14.10 -1.01 -4.73
C ILE A 84 14.93 -2.16 -5.30
N GLU A 85 16.12 -2.39 -4.74
CA GLU A 85 17.04 -3.44 -5.19
C GLU A 85 16.40 -4.85 -5.11
N ASP A 86 15.66 -5.17 -4.05
CA ASP A 86 14.94 -6.45 -3.97
C ASP A 86 13.80 -6.54 -5.00
N SER A 87 13.15 -5.43 -5.36
CA SER A 87 12.12 -5.41 -6.40
C SER A 87 12.73 -5.58 -7.79
N GLU A 88 13.80 -4.87 -8.11
CA GLU A 88 14.53 -5.00 -9.38
C GLU A 88 15.14 -6.40 -9.52
N ALA A 89 15.66 -7.00 -8.44
CA ALA A 89 16.14 -8.37 -8.45
C ALA A 89 15.03 -9.39 -8.81
N LEU A 90 13.78 -9.15 -8.37
CA LEU A 90 12.64 -9.96 -8.79
C LEU A 90 12.31 -9.75 -10.26
N LEU A 91 12.21 -8.49 -10.69
CA LEU A 91 11.84 -8.15 -12.06
C LEU A 91 12.91 -8.58 -13.07
N ASN A 92 14.15 -8.79 -12.66
CA ASN A 92 15.20 -9.37 -13.51
C ASN A 92 15.07 -10.89 -13.71
N GLN A 93 14.22 -11.60 -12.94
CA GLN A 93 14.05 -13.04 -13.13
C GLN A 93 13.32 -13.34 -14.45
N PRO A 94 13.76 -14.36 -15.23
CA PRO A 94 13.05 -14.78 -16.43
C PRO A 94 11.58 -15.12 -16.15
N GLY A 95 10.66 -14.67 -17.00
CA GLY A 95 9.22 -14.92 -16.82
C GLY A 95 8.53 -14.05 -15.75
N SER A 96 9.27 -13.17 -15.06
CA SER A 96 8.69 -12.27 -14.08
C SER A 96 7.95 -11.10 -14.74
N THR A 97 6.80 -10.77 -14.17
CA THR A 97 6.00 -9.59 -14.53
C THR A 97 5.85 -8.68 -13.31
N TYR A 98 5.47 -7.42 -13.54
CA TYR A 98 5.16 -6.52 -12.45
C TYR A 98 3.83 -6.93 -11.80
N PRO A 99 3.79 -7.22 -10.49
CA PRO A 99 2.57 -7.68 -9.82
C PRO A 99 1.58 -6.53 -9.66
N LEU A 100 0.34 -6.74 -10.12
CA LEU A 100 -0.75 -5.80 -9.91
C LEU A 100 -1.62 -6.22 -8.72
N PRO A 101 -2.11 -5.27 -7.90
CA PRO A 101 -3.08 -5.56 -6.86
C PRO A 101 -4.32 -6.31 -7.37
N PRO A 102 -4.87 -7.27 -6.59
CA PRO A 102 -5.98 -8.11 -7.04
C PRO A 102 -7.25 -7.34 -7.47
N PHE A 103 -7.46 -6.12 -6.97
CA PHE A 103 -8.62 -5.32 -7.34
C PHE A 103 -8.60 -4.89 -8.81
N TYR A 104 -7.44 -4.88 -9.48
CA TYR A 104 -7.38 -4.60 -10.93
C TYR A 104 -8.13 -5.65 -11.73
N LYS A 105 -8.05 -6.93 -11.35
CA LYS A 105 -8.83 -8.00 -11.97
C LYS A 105 -10.34 -7.68 -11.96
N ARG A 106 -10.85 -7.19 -10.83
CA ARG A 106 -12.25 -6.74 -10.70
C ARG A 106 -12.57 -5.59 -11.67
N LEU A 107 -11.67 -4.61 -11.79
CA LEU A 107 -11.85 -3.45 -12.66
C LEU A 107 -11.79 -3.81 -14.15
N PHE A 108 -11.04 -4.86 -14.52
CA PHE A 108 -10.93 -5.37 -15.88
C PHE A 108 -11.83 -6.60 -16.13
N ASN A 109 -13.06 -6.58 -15.57
CA ASN A 109 -14.10 -7.58 -15.82
C ASN A 109 -13.67 -9.04 -15.56
N GLY A 110 -12.86 -9.27 -14.53
CA GLY A 110 -12.37 -10.59 -14.16
C GLY A 110 -11.12 -11.04 -14.93
N ILE A 111 -10.61 -10.23 -15.85
CA ILE A 111 -9.36 -10.48 -16.57
C ILE A 111 -8.22 -9.99 -15.70
N ASP A 112 -7.23 -10.85 -15.46
CA ASP A 112 -5.99 -10.43 -14.81
C ASP A 112 -5.17 -9.60 -15.82
N PRO A 113 -5.03 -8.27 -15.64
CA PRO A 113 -4.12 -7.50 -16.47
C PRO A 113 -2.69 -7.99 -16.20
N VAL A 114 -1.96 -8.28 -17.28
CA VAL A 114 -0.57 -8.72 -17.21
C VAL A 114 0.30 -7.63 -17.82
N ILE A 115 1.27 -7.16 -17.03
CA ILE A 115 2.32 -6.27 -17.54
C ILE A 115 3.32 -7.12 -18.30
N SER A 116 3.64 -6.70 -19.53
CA SER A 116 4.61 -7.40 -20.38
C SER A 116 6.01 -7.40 -19.74
N GLU A 117 6.86 -8.35 -20.13
CA GLU A 117 8.24 -8.36 -19.64
C GLU A 117 9.03 -7.11 -20.06
N GLU A 118 8.73 -6.55 -21.23
CA GLU A 118 9.37 -5.33 -21.75
C GLU A 118 8.97 -4.09 -20.93
N ASP A 119 7.76 -4.09 -20.36
CA ASP A 119 7.20 -2.94 -19.66
C ASP A 119 7.42 -2.95 -18.14
N LYS A 120 7.83 -4.09 -17.56
CA LYS A 120 7.86 -4.27 -16.09
C LYS A 120 8.71 -3.24 -15.35
N PHE A 121 9.83 -2.81 -15.93
CA PHE A 121 10.68 -1.77 -15.33
C PHE A 121 10.11 -0.36 -15.53
N ARG A 122 9.44 -0.11 -16.67
CA ARG A 122 8.72 1.14 -16.88
C ARG A 122 7.60 1.29 -15.86
N VAL A 123 6.76 0.26 -15.69
CA VAL A 123 5.69 0.24 -14.69
C VAL A 123 6.25 0.35 -13.28
N HIS A 124 7.40 -0.28 -12.98
CA HIS A 124 8.05 -0.11 -11.68
C HIS A 124 8.37 1.37 -11.40
N ALA A 125 8.97 2.07 -12.36
CA ALA A 125 9.28 3.50 -12.25
C ALA A 125 8.00 4.37 -12.17
N GLU A 126 6.99 4.11 -13.00
CA GLU A 126 5.70 4.82 -12.98
C GLU A 126 5.00 4.67 -11.63
N ARG A 127 4.99 3.46 -11.05
CA ARG A 127 4.40 3.22 -9.73
C ARG A 127 5.18 3.95 -8.64
N ILE A 128 6.50 3.92 -8.65
CA ILE A 128 7.33 4.71 -7.72
C ILE A 128 6.99 6.20 -7.86
N GLY A 129 6.96 6.73 -9.08
CA GLY A 129 6.60 8.12 -9.34
C GLY A 129 5.24 8.49 -8.73
N ASP A 130 4.24 7.64 -8.91
CA ASP A 130 2.88 7.85 -8.38
C ASP A 130 2.83 7.83 -6.85
N TYR A 131 3.17 6.72 -6.19
CA TYR A 131 2.92 6.58 -4.75
C TYR A 131 3.85 7.43 -3.86
N THR A 132 4.92 7.99 -4.43
CA THR A 132 5.89 8.79 -3.68
C THR A 132 5.53 10.26 -3.56
N ILE A 133 4.65 10.79 -4.41
CA ILE A 133 4.28 12.21 -4.44
C ILE A 133 2.79 12.49 -4.47
N SER A 134 1.96 11.57 -5.01
CA SER A 134 0.51 11.75 -5.11
C SER A 134 -0.14 11.90 -3.72
N ILE A 135 -1.02 12.90 -3.55
CA ILE A 135 -1.68 13.21 -2.27
C ILE A 135 -3.10 12.61 -2.21
N CYS A 136 -3.84 12.61 -3.33
CA CYS A 136 -5.12 11.94 -3.51
C CYS A 136 -5.41 11.73 -5.02
N ALA A 137 -6.52 11.07 -5.34
CA ALA A 137 -6.90 10.56 -6.66
C ALA A 137 -7.01 11.61 -7.78
#